data_AF-A0A0F9F591-F1
#
_entry.id   AF-A0A0F9F591-F1
#
_cell.length_a   1.000
_cell.length_b   1.000
_cell.length_c   1.000
_cell.angle_alpha   90.00
_cell.angle_beta   90.00
_cell.angle_gamma   90.00
#
_symmetry.space_group_name_H-M   'P 1'
#
loop_
_entity.id
_entity.type
_entity.pdbx_description
1 polymer ?
#
loop_
_entity_poly.entity_id
_entity_poly.type
_entity_poly.pdbx_seq_one_letter_code
_entity_poly.pdbx_strand_id
1 'polypeptide(L)' 'MEVLFTLLSHRYERGSVMVTANLPFSEWEKIFKDPMTTAAAIDRLVHHSVILELNIPSYRLEYAQNHRGATDSSGEAK' A
#
# COMPACT_ATOMS: atom_id res chain seq x y z
N MET A 1 1.66 -16.89 -16.02
CA MET A 1 1.18 -17.00 -14.62
C MET A 1 1.92 -15.95 -13.82
N GLU A 2 1.21 -15.09 -13.09
CA GLU A 2 1.84 -13.99 -12.36
C GLU A 2 2.52 -14.46 -11.07
N VAL A 3 3.72 -13.94 -10.79
CA VAL A 3 4.54 -14.32 -9.64
C VAL A 3 3.83 -14.01 -8.31
N LEU A 4 3.17 -12.84 -8.24
CA LEU A 4 2.46 -12.41 -7.04
C LEU A 4 1.28 -13.34 -6.71
N PHE A 5 0.48 -13.72 -7.70
CA PHE A 5 -0.62 -14.66 -7.51
C PHE A 5 -0.14 -16.01 -6.96
N THR A 6 0.98 -16.51 -7.51
CA THR A 6 1.57 -17.79 -7.10
C THR A 6 2.06 -17.71 -5.66
N LEU A 7 2.72 -16.62 -5.27
CA LEU A 7 3.18 -16.39 -3.90
C LEU A 7 2.00 -16.36 -2.91
N LEU A 8 0.95 -15.58 -3.23
CA LEU A 8 -0.24 -15.47 -2.39
C LEU A 8 -0.94 -16.81 -2.23
N SER A 9 -1.10 -17.55 -3.33
CA SER A 9 -1.70 -18.89 -3.32
C SER A 9 -0.89 -19.88 -2.50
N HIS A 10 0.45 -19.81 -2.55
CA HIS A 10 1.30 -20.69 -1.76
C HIS A 10 1.32 -20.35 -0.27
N ARG A 11 1.08 -19.08 0.10
CA ARG A 11 1.03 -18.64 1.51
C ARG A 11 -0.35 -18.78 2.13
N TYR A 12 -1.41 -18.79 1.32
CA TYR A 12 -2.78 -18.99 1.77
C TYR A 12 -2.89 -20.21 2.70
N GLU A 13 -3.45 -20.00 3.90
CA GLU A 13 -3.58 -20.99 4.99
C GLU A 13 -2.29 -21.66 5.49
N ARG A 14 -1.12 -21.27 4.97
CA ARG A 14 0.20 -21.84 5.33
C ARG A 14 1.10 -20.88 6.09
N GLY A 15 0.81 -19.59 6.06
CA GLY A 15 1.36 -18.65 7.03
C GLY A 15 1.11 -17.18 6.69
N SER A 16 1.36 -16.32 7.68
CA SER A 16 0.98 -14.91 7.63
C SER A 16 1.78 -14.10 6.62
N VAL A 17 1.11 -13.17 5.95
CA VAL A 17 1.72 -12.21 5.02
C VAL A 17 1.23 -10.82 5.39
N MET A 18 2.14 -9.85 5.45
CA MET A 18 1.80 -8.44 5.56
C MET A 18 1.95 -7.80 4.18
N VAL A 19 0.91 -7.14 3.71
CA VAL A 19 0.89 -6.43 2.42
C VAL A 19 0.49 -5.00 2.67
N THR A 20 1.22 -4.06 2.09
CA THR A 20 0.87 -2.63 2.08
C THR A 20 0.52 -2.24 0.65
N ALA A 21 -0.65 -1.64 0.45
CA ALA A 21 -1.08 -1.15 -0.86
C ALA A 21 -1.56 0.28 -0.73
N ASN A 22 -1.21 1.11 -1.71
CA ASN A 22 -1.72 2.48 -1.86
C ASN A 22 -2.95 2.54 -2.78
N LEU A 23 -3.35 1.40 -3.37
CA LEU A 23 -4.51 1.27 -4.24
C LEU A 23 -5.61 0.48 -3.53
N PRO A 24 -6.88 0.90 -3.63
CA PRO A 24 -8.01 0.11 -3.15
C PRO A 24 -8.13 -1.19 -3.95
N PHE A 25 -8.77 -2.21 -3.37
CA PHE A 25 -8.94 -3.52 -4.02
C PHE A 25 -9.65 -3.46 -5.38
N SER A 26 -10.54 -2.48 -5.58
CA SER A 26 -11.21 -2.24 -6.87
C SER A 26 -10.24 -1.87 -8.00
N GLU A 27 -9.06 -1.35 -7.68
CA GLU A 27 -8.03 -0.96 -8.65
C GLU A 27 -6.95 -2.02 -8.84
N TRP A 28 -7.03 -3.16 -8.15
CA TRP A 28 -6.04 -4.24 -8.27
C TRP A 28 -6.08 -4.95 -9.61
N GLU A 29 -7.13 -4.77 -10.41
CA GLU A 29 -7.15 -5.25 -11.81
C GLU A 29 -6.01 -4.65 -12.64
N LYS A 30 -5.53 -3.45 -12.28
CA LYS A 30 -4.35 -2.81 -12.88
C LYS A 30 -3.06 -3.59 -12.60
N ILE A 31 -3.03 -4.35 -11.51
CA ILE A 31 -1.87 -5.15 -11.08
C ILE A 31 -1.95 -6.53 -11.73
N PHE A 32 -3.08 -7.21 -11.59
CA PHE A 32 -3.23 -8.62 -11.94
C PHE A 32 -3.69 -8.87 -13.39
N LYS A 33 -3.93 -7.80 -14.18
CA LYS A 33 -4.28 -7.74 -15.62
C LYS A 33 -5.54 -8.51 -16.07
N ASP A 34 -5.96 -9.49 -15.30
CA ASP A 34 -7.12 -10.35 -15.51
C ASP A 34 -8.06 -10.25 -14.30
N PRO A 35 -9.33 -9.85 -14.50
CA PRO A 35 -10.30 -9.67 -13.41
C PRO A 35 -10.52 -10.95 -12.58
N MET A 36 -10.54 -12.12 -13.22
CA MET A 36 -10.79 -13.39 -12.54
C MET A 36 -9.63 -13.74 -11.59
N THR A 37 -8.39 -13.58 -12.05
CA THR A 37 -7.19 -13.77 -11.25
C THR A 37 -7.11 -12.76 -10.12
N THR A 38 -7.49 -11.50 -10.39
CA THR A 38 -7.54 -10.43 -9.38
C THR A 38 -8.49 -10.78 -8.24
N ALA A 39 -9.74 -11.12 -8.57
CA ALA A 39 -10.75 -11.49 -7.59
C ALA A 39 -10.30 -12.69 -6.74
N ALA A 40 -9.73 -13.72 -7.39
CA ALA A 40 -9.24 -14.90 -6.69
C ALA A 40 -8.02 -14.60 -5.79
N ALA A 41 -7.16 -13.63 -6.15
CA ALA A 41 -6.05 -13.20 -5.31
C ALA A 41 -6.55 -12.43 -4.07
N ILE A 42 -7.50 -11.51 -4.28
CA ILE A 42 -8.11 -10.73 -3.20
C ILE A 42 -8.83 -11.66 -2.24
N ASP A 43 -9.66 -12.57 -2.73
CA ASP A 43 -10.42 -13.53 -1.92
C ASP A 43 -9.53 -14.30 -0.94
N ARG A 44 -8.42 -14.86 -1.43
CA ARG A 44 -7.43 -15.57 -0.61
C ARG A 44 -6.75 -14.67 0.43
N LEU A 45 -6.46 -13.42 0.05
CA LEU A 45 -5.85 -12.46 0.97
C LEU A 45 -6.81 -12.05 2.08
N VAL A 46 -8.07 -11.75 1.76
CA VAL A 46 -9.01 -11.17 2.71
C VAL A 46 -9.62 -12.19 3.67
N HIS A 47 -9.72 -13.46 3.25
CA HIS A 47 -10.40 -14.51 4.02
C HIS A 47 -9.89 -14.66 5.47
N HIS A 48 -8.58 -14.53 5.69
CA HIS A 48 -7.96 -14.60 7.02
C HIS A 48 -7.04 -13.39 7.30
N SER A 49 -7.58 -12.18 7.11
CA SER A 49 -6.81 -10.95 7.29
C SER A 49 -7.43 -9.98 8.28
N VAL A 50 -6.59 -9.05 8.73
CA VAL A 50 -7.01 -7.80 9.36
C VAL A 50 -6.66 -6.68 8.39
N ILE A 51 -7.66 -5.92 7.95
CA ILE A 51 -7.48 -4.79 7.05
C ILE A 51 -7.29 -3.54 7.88
N LEU A 52 -6.17 -2.84 7.65
CA LEU A 52 -5.86 -1.58 8.30
C LEU A 52 -5.89 -0.47 7.24
N GLU A 53 -6.92 0.37 7.29
CA GLU A 53 -7.03 1.54 6.43
C GLU A 53 -6.22 2.71 7.02
N LEU A 54 -5.19 3.14 6.29
CA LEU A 54 -4.29 4.21 6.70
C LEU A 54 -4.68 5.54 6.06
N ASN A 55 -5.73 6.16 6.58
CA ASN A 55 -6.20 7.49 6.15
C ASN A 55 -5.47 8.62 6.90
N ILE A 56 -4.14 8.57 6.94
CA ILE A 56 -3.29 9.54 7.65
C ILE A 56 -2.55 10.47 6.68
N PRO A 57 -2.22 11.71 7.10
CA PRO A 57 -1.37 12.60 6.31
C PRO A 57 -0.02 11.95 5.99
N SER A 58 0.56 12.34 4.85
CA SER A 58 1.88 11.87 4.45
C SER A 58 2.94 12.38 5.41
N TYR A 59 3.56 11.47 6.16
CA TYR A 59 4.67 11.77 7.06
C TYR A 59 5.83 12.49 6.35
N ARG A 60 6.09 12.12 5.08
CA ARG A 60 7.13 12.75 4.26
C ARG A 60 6.82 14.21 3.93
N LEU A 61 5.54 14.53 3.73
CA LEU A 61 5.11 15.90 3.41
C LEU A 61 5.23 16.80 4.64
N GLU A 62 4.77 16.32 5.79
CA GLU A 62 4.88 17.03 7.07
C GLU A 62 6.35 17.34 7.41
N TYR A 63 7.23 16.33 7.28
CA TYR A 63 8.66 16.52 7.47
C TYR A 63 9.24 17.58 6.52
N ALA A 64 8.88 17.54 5.24
CA ALA A 64 9.35 18.52 4.25
C ALA A 64 8.85 19.94 4.54
N GLN A 65 7.62 20.11 5.02
CA GLN A 65 7.07 21.41 5.43
C GLN A 65 7.82 21.97 6.64
N ASN A 66 8.07 21.16 7.66
CA ASN A 66 8.82 21.57 8.85
C ASN A 66 10.25 22.02 8.52
N HIS A 67 10.90 21.38 7.53
CA HIS A 67 12.25 21.77 7.10
C HIS A 67 12.28 23.03 6.24
N ARG A 68 11.25 23.27 5.41
CA ARG A 68 11.16 24.54 4.66
C ARG A 68 10.94 25.74 5.60
N GLY A 69 10.09 25.58 6.61
CA GLY A 69 9.86 26.64 7.60
C GLY A 69 11.12 27.08 8.35
N ALA A 70 12.06 26.16 8.62
CA ALA A 70 13.35 26.47 9.22
C ALA A 70 14.35 27.16 8.27
N THR A 71 14.17 27.00 6.96
CA THR A 71 15.08 27.56 5.94
C THR A 71 14.70 29.00 5.58
N ASP A 72 13.39 29.32 5.54
CA ASP A 72 12.91 30.67 5.22
C ASP A 72 13.14 31.68 6.36
N SER A 73 13.11 31.26 7.63
CA SER A 73 13.35 32.17 8.79
C SER A 73 14.80 32.66 8.90
N SER A 74 15.72 32.11 8.10
CA SER A 74 17.14 32.50 8.08
C SER A 74 17.45 33.55 6.98
N GLY A 75 16.48 33.85 6.10
CA GLY A 75 16.66 34.77 4.96
C GLY A 75 16.19 36.21 5.20
N GLU A 76 15.49 36.50 6.29
CA GLU A 76 14.88 37.81 6.56
C GLU A 76 15.71 38.74 7.47
N ALA A 77 16.92 38.30 7.85
CA ALA A 77 17.89 39.13 8.55
C ALA A 77 19.03 39.55 7.61
N LYS A 78 18.74 40.48 6.70
CA LYS A 78 19.80 41.29 6.07
C LYS A 78 19.32 42.69 5.74
#